data_AF-A0A1A5P234-F1
#
_entry.id   AF-A0A1A5P234-F1
#
_cell.length_a   1.000
_cell.length_b   1.000
_cell.length_c   1.000
_cell.angle_alpha   90.00
_cell.angle_beta   90.00
_cell.angle_gamma   90.00
#
_symmetry.space_group_name_H-M   'P 1'
#
loop_
_entity.id
_entity.type
_entity.pdbx_description
1 polymer ?
#
loop_
_entity_poly.entity_id
_entity_poly.type
_entity_poly.pdbx_seq_one_letter_code
_entity_poly.pdbx_strand_id
1 'polypeptide(L)'
;MTASGLPRRFGHSRLVRSFAVAGVAAIALPLFGATTASAAPATPTAATTSAAGATTVYPDNLDGWIRESLSVMAQHGIPGSYDSIHRNILRESSGNPQAINLWDSNAMAGTPSKGLLQVIDPTFRAYHVPGTVFDPFDPVANIAAACNYAADRYGSIDNVFGAY
;
A
#
# COMPACT_ATOMS: atom_id res chain seq x y z
N MET A 1 -27.75 -28.11 50.73
CA MET A 1 -26.74 -29.13 50.39
C MET A 1 -25.98 -28.62 49.16
N THR A 2 -24.88 -27.89 49.39
CA THR A 2 -23.47 -28.34 49.21
C THR A 2 -22.98 -27.88 47.83
N ALA A 3 -22.40 -26.68 47.73
CA ALA A 3 -20.96 -26.35 47.75
C ALA A 3 -20.41 -26.20 46.31
N SER A 4 -19.99 -25.00 45.87
CA SER A 4 -18.64 -24.41 46.03
C SER A 4 -17.69 -24.77 44.88
N GLY A 5 -17.12 -23.76 44.22
CA GLY A 5 -15.96 -23.91 43.33
C GLY A 5 -15.72 -22.75 42.35
N LEU A 6 -15.12 -21.66 42.84
CA LEU A 6 -14.64 -20.49 42.08
C LEU A 6 -13.30 -20.76 41.32
N PRO A 7 -12.84 -19.84 40.43
CA PRO A 7 -12.07 -20.10 39.21
C PRO A 7 -10.58 -19.80 39.36
N ARG A 8 -9.71 -20.41 38.52
CA ARG A 8 -8.27 -20.08 38.31
C ARG A 8 -7.81 -20.77 36.99
N ARG A 9 -6.87 -20.30 36.16
CA ARG A 9 -5.92 -19.17 36.14
C ARG A 9 -5.26 -19.13 34.75
N PHE A 10 -4.79 -17.95 34.35
CA PHE A 10 -3.93 -17.71 33.18
C PHE A 10 -2.61 -18.50 33.25
N GLY A 11 -2.20 -19.07 32.11
CA GLY A 11 -0.85 -19.60 31.88
C GLY A 11 -0.10 -18.71 30.90
N HIS A 12 0.92 -17.99 31.38
CA HIS A 12 1.90 -17.30 30.55
C HIS A 12 3.10 -18.22 30.37
N SER A 13 3.43 -18.57 29.13
CA SER A 13 4.71 -19.22 28.81
C SER A 13 5.68 -18.18 28.26
N ARG A 14 6.51 -17.63 29.13
CA ARG A 14 7.72 -16.86 28.76
C ARG A 14 8.83 -17.85 28.43
N LEU A 15 9.32 -17.86 27.20
CA LEU A 15 10.57 -18.53 26.85
C LEU A 15 11.76 -17.57 27.03
N VAL A 16 12.84 -18.17 27.51
CA VAL A 16 13.94 -17.54 28.24
C VAL A 16 15.12 -17.25 27.31
N ARG A 17 15.85 -16.19 27.64
CA ARG A 17 17.16 -15.76 27.11
C ARG A 17 18.18 -16.91 26.99
N SER A 18 19.08 -16.83 26.02
CA SER A 18 20.52 -16.48 26.23
C SER A 18 21.37 -16.86 25.01
N PHE A 19 22.11 -15.89 24.45
CA PHE A 19 23.31 -16.16 23.66
C PHE A 19 24.53 -15.73 24.49
N ALA A 20 25.47 -16.66 24.66
CA ALA A 20 26.69 -16.50 25.40
C ALA A 20 27.76 -15.73 24.59
N VAL A 21 28.51 -14.90 25.30
CA VAL A 21 29.70 -14.17 24.84
C VAL A 21 30.95 -14.99 25.18
N ALA A 22 31.89 -15.09 24.24
CA ALA A 22 33.32 -15.38 24.43
C ALA A 22 34.04 -14.53 23.36
N GLY A 23 34.82 -13.49 23.69
CA GLY A 23 36.17 -13.55 24.27
C GLY A 23 37.18 -13.79 23.14
N VAL A 24 38.10 -12.87 22.79
CA VAL A 24 39.45 -12.81 23.39
C VAL A 24 40.24 -11.56 22.91
N ALA A 25 40.92 -10.95 23.89
CA ALA A 25 42.20 -10.21 23.93
C ALA A 25 42.47 -8.85 23.23
N ALA A 26 42.97 -7.94 24.07
CA ALA A 26 43.70 -6.69 23.81
C ALA A 26 45.17 -6.99 23.37
N ILE A 27 46.11 -6.09 23.03
CA ILE A 27 46.58 -4.79 23.56
C ILE A 27 47.56 -4.21 22.50
N ALA A 28 47.63 -2.87 22.31
CA ALA A 28 48.87 -2.05 22.23
C ALA A 28 48.70 -0.75 21.41
N LEU A 29 48.89 0.39 22.08
CA LEU A 29 49.13 1.71 21.45
C LEU A 29 50.62 1.89 21.12
N PRO A 30 50.93 2.70 20.10
CA PRO A 30 52.03 3.65 20.20
C PRO A 30 51.55 5.11 20.02
N LEU A 31 52.07 5.98 20.88
CA LEU A 31 51.98 7.43 20.86
C LEU A 31 53.25 7.99 20.19
N PHE A 32 53.13 8.75 19.10
CA PHE A 32 53.99 9.82 18.51
C PHE A 32 53.39 10.05 17.09
N GLY A 33 52.92 11.21 16.62
CA GLY A 33 53.57 12.52 16.48
C GLY A 33 53.21 13.10 15.09
N ALA A 34 52.67 14.32 15.07
CA ALA A 34 52.68 15.35 14.02
C ALA A 34 52.33 15.05 12.52
N THR A 35 51.31 15.79 12.06
CA THR A 35 51.18 16.49 10.77
C THR A 35 51.37 15.72 9.45
N THR A 36 50.27 15.52 8.72
CA THR A 36 50.02 16.20 7.42
C THR A 36 48.54 16.10 7.08
N ALA A 37 47.92 17.25 6.76
CA ALA A 37 46.58 17.29 6.20
C ALA A 37 46.60 16.65 4.81
N SER A 38 45.80 15.60 4.62
CA SER A 38 45.59 15.01 3.29
C SER A 38 44.39 15.69 2.65
N ALA A 39 44.64 16.34 1.51
CA ALA A 39 43.68 17.10 0.74
C ALA A 39 42.52 16.22 0.23
N ALA A 40 41.31 16.78 0.29
CA ALA A 40 40.09 16.17 -0.20
C ALA A 40 40.17 15.91 -1.73
N PRO A 41 39.78 14.73 -2.23
CA PRO A 41 39.55 14.55 -3.65
C PRO A 41 38.30 15.33 -4.06
N ALA A 42 38.45 16.16 -5.09
CA ALA A 42 37.39 16.95 -5.68
C ALA A 42 36.20 16.07 -6.11
N THR A 43 35.01 16.52 -5.77
CA THR A 43 33.73 16.01 -6.25
C THR A 43 33.66 16.05 -7.77
N PRO A 44 33.44 14.91 -8.47
CA PRO A 44 32.93 15.00 -9.83
C PRO A 44 31.52 15.58 -9.75
N THR A 45 31.34 16.74 -10.38
CA THR A 45 30.02 17.34 -10.60
C THR A 45 29.23 16.35 -11.47
N ALA A 46 28.34 15.59 -10.84
CA ALA A 46 27.42 14.71 -11.52
C ALA A 46 26.50 15.57 -12.39
N ALA A 47 26.74 15.55 -13.70
CA ALA A 47 25.84 16.12 -14.68
C ALA A 47 24.44 15.52 -14.45
N THR A 48 23.47 16.37 -14.11
CA THR A 48 22.06 16.01 -14.12
C THR A 48 21.63 15.84 -15.57
N THR A 49 21.84 14.65 -16.13
CA THR A 49 21.13 14.25 -17.34
C THR A 49 19.68 14.07 -16.93
N SER A 50 18.86 15.09 -17.22
CA SER A 50 17.42 15.00 -17.19
C SER A 50 17.00 13.83 -18.08
N ALA A 51 16.57 12.73 -17.45
CA ALA A 51 16.09 11.55 -18.16
C ALA A 51 14.76 11.91 -18.82
N ALA A 52 14.84 12.20 -20.12
CA ALA A 52 13.67 12.35 -20.98
C ALA A 52 12.80 11.09 -20.87
N GLY A 53 11.51 11.30 -20.58
CA GLY A 53 10.58 10.29 -20.10
C GLY A 53 10.43 9.10 -21.04
N ALA A 54 10.79 7.92 -20.53
CA ALA A 54 10.29 6.67 -21.07
C ALA A 54 8.77 6.64 -20.87
N THR A 55 8.01 6.37 -21.94
CA THR A 55 6.59 6.06 -21.81
C THR A 55 6.47 4.69 -21.16
N THR A 56 6.12 4.65 -19.88
CA THR A 56 5.83 3.39 -19.20
C THR A 56 4.58 2.79 -19.81
N VAL A 57 4.72 1.64 -20.46
CA VAL A 57 3.59 0.85 -20.96
C VAL A 57 3.21 -0.16 -19.90
N TYR A 58 1.95 -0.13 -19.48
CA TYR A 58 1.38 -1.14 -18.58
C TYR A 58 0.69 -2.23 -19.41
N PRO A 59 0.81 -3.51 -19.04
CA PRO A 59 0.07 -4.57 -19.70
C PRO A 59 -1.43 -4.43 -19.43
N ASP A 60 -2.28 -4.83 -20.38
CA ASP A 60 -3.74 -4.82 -20.22
C ASP A 60 -4.21 -6.05 -19.43
N ASN A 61 -3.92 -6.06 -18.14
CA ASN A 61 -4.32 -7.10 -17.19
C ASN A 61 -4.34 -6.55 -15.76
N LEU A 62 -4.79 -7.37 -14.80
CA LEU A 62 -4.92 -6.95 -13.40
C LEU A 62 -3.64 -6.35 -12.81
N ASP A 63 -2.47 -6.95 -13.05
CA ASP A 63 -1.19 -6.43 -12.55
C ASP A 63 -0.85 -5.06 -13.17
N GLY A 64 -1.05 -4.92 -14.48
CA GLY A 64 -0.83 -3.66 -15.19
C GLY A 64 -1.78 -2.56 -14.74
N TRP A 65 -3.07 -2.85 -14.63
CA TRP A 65 -4.06 -1.88 -14.16
C TRP A 65 -3.77 -1.38 -12.74
N ILE A 66 -3.34 -2.25 -11.83
CA ILE A 66 -2.96 -1.84 -10.47
C ILE A 66 -1.72 -0.95 -10.50
N ARG A 67 -0.69 -1.31 -11.27
CA ARG A 67 0.54 -0.50 -11.36
C ARG A 67 0.32 0.85 -12.03
N GLU A 68 -0.53 0.89 -13.05
CA GLU A 68 -0.94 2.14 -13.70
C GLU A 68 -1.72 3.01 -12.71
N SER A 69 -2.67 2.43 -11.99
CA SER A 69 -3.42 3.15 -10.96
C SER A 69 -2.49 3.71 -9.87
N LEU A 70 -1.48 2.96 -9.43
CA LEU A 70 -0.49 3.45 -8.48
C LEU A 70 0.33 4.62 -9.03
N SER A 71 0.64 4.63 -10.33
CA SER A 71 1.37 5.75 -10.95
C SER A 71 0.50 7.00 -11.06
N VAL A 72 -0.78 6.85 -11.36
CA VAL A 72 -1.79 7.93 -11.30
C VAL A 72 -1.93 8.42 -9.87
N MET A 73 -2.19 7.53 -8.91
CA MET A 73 -2.35 7.85 -7.49
C MET A 73 -1.15 8.63 -6.93
N ALA A 74 0.07 8.23 -7.29
CA ALA A 74 1.29 8.92 -6.87
C ALA A 74 1.37 10.37 -7.38
N GLN A 75 0.89 10.66 -8.60
CA GLN A 75 0.84 12.02 -9.14
C GLN A 75 -0.16 12.91 -8.39
N HIS A 76 -1.18 12.31 -7.78
CA HIS A 76 -2.24 13.01 -7.06
C HIS A 76 -2.09 12.94 -5.53
N GLY A 77 -1.01 12.34 -5.01
CA GLY A 77 -0.79 12.20 -3.57
C GLY A 77 -1.76 11.25 -2.87
N ILE A 78 -2.36 10.30 -3.60
CA ILE A 78 -3.30 9.32 -3.06
C ILE A 78 -2.49 8.11 -2.54
N PRO A 79 -2.51 7.81 -1.24
CA PRO A 79 -1.78 6.68 -0.68
C PRO A 79 -2.42 5.33 -1.01
N GLY A 80 -1.59 4.31 -1.19
CA GLY A 80 -2.00 2.92 -1.30
C GLY A 80 -0.87 2.00 -1.73
N SER A 81 -1.01 0.71 -1.46
CA SER A 81 -0.07 -0.32 -1.89
C SER A 81 -0.69 -1.34 -2.85
N TYR A 82 0.15 -1.94 -3.69
CA TYR A 82 -0.25 -2.99 -4.63
C TYR A 82 -1.02 -4.12 -3.96
N ASP A 83 -0.49 -4.66 -2.86
CA ASP A 83 -1.09 -5.80 -2.15
C ASP A 83 -2.46 -5.46 -1.58
N SER A 84 -2.64 -4.22 -1.10
CA SER A 84 -3.93 -3.74 -0.62
C SER A 84 -4.94 -3.58 -1.73
N ILE A 85 -4.56 -3.02 -2.86
CA ILE A 85 -5.46 -2.90 -4.00
C ILE A 85 -5.83 -4.30 -4.49
N HIS A 86 -4.83 -5.16 -4.72
CA HIS A 86 -5.02 -6.52 -5.22
C HIS A 86 -5.95 -7.36 -4.33
N ARG A 87 -5.75 -7.38 -3.01
CA ARG A 87 -6.60 -8.17 -2.10
C ARG A 87 -8.05 -7.66 -2.06
N ASN A 88 -8.26 -6.34 -2.13
CA ASN A 88 -9.60 -5.77 -2.15
C ASN A 88 -10.29 -6.13 -3.49
N ILE A 89 -9.62 -5.97 -4.63
CA ILE A 89 -10.17 -6.37 -5.94
C ILE A 89 -10.60 -7.84 -5.96
N LEU A 90 -9.77 -8.74 -5.43
CA LEU A 90 -10.12 -10.16 -5.41
C LEU A 90 -11.36 -10.45 -4.56
N ARG A 91 -11.58 -9.71 -3.47
CA ARG A 91 -12.78 -9.84 -2.64
C ARG A 91 -14.03 -9.24 -3.32
N GLU A 92 -13.87 -8.08 -3.95
CA GLU A 92 -14.98 -7.31 -4.53
C GLU A 92 -15.49 -7.89 -5.85
N SER A 93 -14.58 -8.32 -6.74
CA SER A 93 -14.93 -8.65 -8.13
C SER A 93 -14.24 -9.91 -8.67
N SER A 94 -13.38 -10.55 -7.87
CA SER A 94 -12.48 -11.62 -8.35
C SER A 94 -11.62 -11.19 -9.55
N GLY A 95 -11.34 -9.88 -9.68
CA GLY A 95 -10.58 -9.32 -10.81
C GLY A 95 -11.39 -9.05 -12.07
N ASN A 96 -12.73 -9.08 -12.02
CA ASN A 96 -13.59 -8.79 -13.16
C ASN A 96 -13.89 -7.29 -13.26
N PRO A 97 -13.36 -6.56 -14.27
CA PRO A 97 -13.62 -5.13 -14.43
C PRO A 97 -15.06 -4.82 -14.83
N GLN A 98 -15.83 -5.81 -15.30
CA GLN A 98 -17.24 -5.66 -15.68
C GLN A 98 -18.20 -6.15 -14.59
N ALA A 99 -17.72 -6.36 -13.36
CA ALA A 99 -18.57 -6.78 -12.25
C ALA A 99 -19.63 -5.72 -11.93
N ILE A 100 -20.88 -6.15 -11.71
CA ILE A 100 -22.00 -5.29 -11.30
C ILE A 100 -22.84 -6.01 -10.24
N ASN A 101 -23.12 -5.33 -9.14
CA ASN A 101 -24.06 -5.83 -8.13
C ASN A 101 -25.47 -5.30 -8.41
N LEU A 102 -26.43 -6.21 -8.57
CA LEU A 102 -27.83 -5.89 -8.89
C LEU A 102 -28.82 -6.22 -7.77
N TRP A 103 -28.34 -6.65 -6.61
CA TRP A 103 -29.18 -7.26 -5.57
C TRP A 103 -29.28 -6.44 -4.28
N ASP A 104 -28.37 -5.48 -4.07
CA ASP A 104 -28.31 -4.70 -2.83
C ASP A 104 -29.21 -3.45 -2.85
N SER A 105 -29.19 -2.70 -1.75
CA SER A 105 -29.94 -1.46 -1.63
C SER A 105 -29.51 -0.39 -2.63
N ASN A 106 -28.25 -0.40 -3.07
CA ASN A 106 -27.75 0.57 -4.05
C ASN A 106 -28.31 0.26 -5.44
N ALA A 107 -28.37 -1.02 -5.81
CA ALA A 107 -29.04 -1.49 -7.02
C ALA A 107 -30.52 -1.16 -7.01
N MET A 108 -31.22 -1.39 -5.88
CA MET A 108 -32.62 -0.99 -5.72
C MET A 108 -32.82 0.53 -5.82
N ALA A 109 -31.84 1.32 -5.39
CA ALA A 109 -31.82 2.78 -5.51
C ALA A 109 -31.38 3.28 -6.90
N GLY A 110 -31.07 2.38 -7.85
CA GLY A 110 -30.66 2.72 -9.22
C GLY A 110 -29.20 3.12 -9.38
N THR A 111 -28.37 2.94 -8.35
CA THR A 111 -26.93 3.23 -8.37
C THR A 111 -26.12 1.99 -8.00
N PRO A 112 -26.19 0.89 -8.79
CA PRO A 112 -25.50 -0.35 -8.47
C PRO A 112 -23.98 -0.15 -8.36
N SER A 113 -23.33 -0.94 -7.51
CA SER A 113 -21.88 -1.02 -7.41
C SER A 113 -21.26 -1.66 -8.66
N LYS A 114 -20.14 -1.10 -9.15
CA LYS A 114 -19.53 -1.47 -10.44
C LYS A 114 -18.01 -1.60 -10.37
N GLY A 115 -17.48 -2.42 -11.28
CA GLY A 115 -16.05 -2.52 -11.56
C GLY A 115 -15.25 -3.28 -10.50
N LEU A 116 -13.93 -3.15 -10.60
CA LEU A 116 -12.97 -3.96 -9.85
C LEU A 116 -13.13 -3.83 -8.33
N LEU A 117 -13.43 -2.63 -7.83
CA LEU A 117 -13.60 -2.32 -6.41
C LEU A 117 -15.05 -1.96 -6.04
N GLN A 118 -16.02 -2.33 -6.88
CA GLN A 118 -17.46 -2.23 -6.58
C GLN A 118 -17.89 -0.81 -6.11
N VAL A 119 -17.43 0.22 -6.82
CA VAL A 119 -17.77 1.62 -6.53
C VAL A 119 -19.12 1.99 -7.15
N ILE A 120 -19.96 2.71 -6.41
CA ILE A 120 -21.23 3.26 -6.93
C ILE A 120 -21.00 4.57 -7.69
N ASP A 121 -21.84 4.87 -8.68
CA ASP A 121 -21.74 6.08 -9.53
C ASP A 121 -21.54 7.41 -8.76
N PRO A 122 -22.31 7.74 -7.70
CA PRO A 122 -22.11 9.01 -7.00
C PRO A 122 -20.73 9.10 -6.33
N THR A 123 -20.21 7.99 -5.80
CA THR A 123 -18.87 7.94 -5.21
C THR A 123 -17.81 8.05 -6.30
N PHE A 124 -17.94 7.32 -7.41
CA PHE A 124 -17.00 7.42 -8.53
C PHE A 124 -16.90 8.85 -9.04
N ARG A 125 -18.03 9.53 -9.22
CA ARG A 125 -18.06 10.92 -9.69
C ARG A 125 -17.42 11.90 -8.70
N ALA A 126 -17.61 11.69 -7.41
CA ALA A 126 -17.06 12.56 -6.37
C ALA A 126 -15.54 12.39 -6.17
N TYR A 127 -15.04 11.16 -6.36
CA TYR A 127 -13.64 10.79 -6.11
C TYR A 127 -12.85 10.48 -7.37
N HIS A 128 -13.41 10.73 -8.56
CA HIS A 128 -12.73 10.56 -9.85
C HIS A 128 -11.39 11.31 -9.83
N VAL A 129 -10.36 10.62 -10.32
CA VAL A 129 -9.01 11.19 -10.38
C VAL A 129 -8.79 11.77 -11.77
N PRO A 130 -8.53 13.09 -11.89
CA PRO A 130 -8.31 13.74 -13.19
C PRO A 130 -7.20 13.05 -13.99
N GLY A 131 -7.38 12.92 -15.29
CA GLY A 131 -6.44 12.22 -16.17
C GLY A 131 -6.76 10.75 -16.42
N THR A 132 -7.74 10.18 -15.71
CA THR A 132 -8.30 8.85 -15.99
C THR A 132 -9.62 8.95 -16.77
N VAL A 133 -10.04 7.85 -17.41
CA VAL A 133 -11.32 7.76 -18.12
C VAL A 133 -12.48 8.02 -17.15
N PHE A 134 -13.52 8.71 -17.61
CA PHE A 134 -14.73 8.95 -16.81
C PHE A 134 -15.74 7.80 -16.97
N ASP A 135 -15.32 6.58 -16.61
CA ASP A 135 -16.12 5.36 -16.66
C ASP A 135 -15.82 4.48 -15.42
N PRO A 136 -16.83 4.14 -14.59
CA PRO A 136 -16.62 3.26 -13.44
C PRO A 136 -16.23 1.82 -13.82
N PHE A 137 -16.36 1.41 -15.08
CA PHE A 137 -15.90 0.11 -15.57
C PHE A 137 -14.46 0.12 -16.11
N ASP A 138 -13.88 1.31 -16.32
CA ASP A 138 -12.46 1.42 -16.65
C ASP A 138 -11.64 0.99 -15.44
N PRO A 139 -10.72 0.01 -15.58
CA PRO A 139 -10.04 -0.59 -14.44
C PRO A 139 -9.17 0.42 -13.68
N VAL A 140 -8.48 1.31 -14.40
CA VAL A 140 -7.58 2.30 -13.80
C VAL A 140 -8.38 3.39 -13.10
N ALA A 141 -9.42 3.92 -13.75
CA ALA A 141 -10.30 4.92 -13.16
C ALA A 141 -11.04 4.39 -11.93
N ASN A 142 -11.54 3.15 -11.99
CA ASN A 142 -12.23 2.51 -10.87
C ASN A 142 -11.30 2.35 -9.65
N ILE A 143 -10.09 1.83 -9.87
CA ILE A 143 -9.10 1.66 -8.80
C ILE A 143 -8.71 3.02 -8.20
N ALA A 144 -8.36 3.99 -9.06
CA ALA A 144 -7.92 5.30 -8.61
C ALA A 144 -9.02 6.03 -7.82
N ALA A 145 -10.28 5.99 -8.28
CA ALA A 145 -11.40 6.61 -7.58
C ALA A 145 -11.70 5.93 -6.23
N ALA A 146 -11.68 4.59 -6.17
CA ALA A 146 -11.89 3.84 -4.93
C ALA A 146 -10.78 4.12 -3.90
N CYS A 147 -9.52 4.21 -4.35
CA CYS A 147 -8.39 4.52 -3.48
C CYS A 147 -8.44 5.96 -2.99
N ASN A 148 -8.88 6.91 -3.83
CA ASN A 148 -9.09 8.30 -3.43
C ASN A 148 -10.18 8.41 -2.35
N TYR A 149 -11.30 7.69 -2.51
CA TYR A 149 -12.32 7.57 -1.48
C TYR A 149 -11.75 6.95 -0.18
N ALA A 150 -10.97 5.87 -0.30
CA ALA A 150 -10.38 5.23 0.87
C ALA A 150 -9.36 6.12 1.60
N ALA A 151 -8.60 6.93 0.86
CA ALA A 151 -7.68 7.90 1.43
C ALA A 151 -8.43 8.97 2.24
N ASP A 152 -9.52 9.52 1.71
CA ASP A 152 -10.35 10.51 2.41
C ASP A 152 -11.03 9.94 3.66
N ARG A 153 -11.52 8.69 3.58
CA ARG A 153 -12.30 8.08 4.68
C ARG A 153 -11.46 7.36 5.73
N TYR A 154 -10.36 6.74 5.31
CA TYR A 154 -9.57 5.81 6.12
C TYR A 154 -8.07 6.12 6.10
N GLY A 155 -7.64 7.15 5.38
CA GLY A 155 -6.23 7.54 5.24
C GLY A 155 -5.45 6.76 4.18
N SER A 156 -5.89 5.56 3.79
CA SER A 156 -5.36 4.76 2.67
C SER A 156 -6.26 3.55 2.41
N ILE A 157 -6.23 3.02 1.19
CA ILE A 157 -6.74 1.67 0.87
C ILE A 157 -6.10 0.58 1.74
N ASP A 158 -4.89 0.83 2.28
CA ASP A 158 -4.20 -0.08 3.18
C ASP A 158 -4.95 -0.33 4.49
N ASN A 159 -5.80 0.63 4.90
CA ASN A 159 -6.60 0.56 6.11
C ASN A 159 -8.00 -0.02 5.87
N VAL A 160 -8.28 -0.52 4.65
CA VAL A 160 -9.55 -1.15 4.28
C VAL A 160 -9.41 -2.67 4.39
N PHE A 161 -10.21 -3.27 5.27
CA PHE A 161 -10.18 -4.71 5.59
C PHE A 161 -11.46 -5.46 5.20
N GLY A 162 -12.56 -4.74 4.90
CA GLY A 162 -13.86 -5.30 4.53
C GLY A 162 -14.35 -4.77 3.19
N ALA A 163 -15.43 -5.37 2.67
CA ALA A 163 -16.03 -4.96 1.41
C ALA A 163 -16.61 -3.55 1.45
N TYR A 164 -16.65 -2.89 0.28
CA TYR A 164 -17.19 -1.54 0.11
C TYR A 164 -18.71 -1.49 0.22
#